data_AF-A0A957XHQ9-F1
#
_entry.id   AF-A0A957XHQ9-F1
#
_cell.length_a   1.000
_cell.length_b   1.000
_cell.length_c   1.000
_cell.angle_alpha   90.00
_cell.angle_beta   90.00
_cell.angle_gamma   90.00
#
_symmetry.space_group_name_H-M   'P 1'
#
loop_
_entity.id
_entity.type
_entity.pdbx_description
1 polymer ?
#
loop_
_entity_poly.entity_id
_entity_poly.type
_entity_poly.pdbx_seq_one_letter_code
_entity_poly.pdbx_strand_id
1 'polypeptide(L)' 'MKSKISYSDGPIDEVKVVADFLPPPEELAFREETVKVTIALSKTSVEFFKQEAAKHQVSYQKMIRRLLDEYTLRHTR' A
#
# COMPACT_ATOMS: atom_id res chain seq x y z
N MET A 1 -8.10 19.22 22.09
CA MET A 1 -8.41 20.42 21.29
C MET A 1 -7.20 20.70 20.43
N LYS A 2 -7.29 20.61 19.09
CA LYS A 2 -6.14 20.86 18.22
C LYS A 2 -5.90 22.38 18.14
N SER A 3 -4.68 22.81 18.41
CA SER A 3 -4.24 24.20 18.35
C SER A 3 -4.49 24.76 16.95
N LYS A 4 -5.17 25.91 16.88
CA LYS A 4 -5.46 26.61 15.63
C LYS A 4 -4.15 27.21 15.11
N ILE A 5 -3.68 26.73 13.96
CA ILE A 5 -2.49 27.29 13.29
C ILE A 5 -2.84 28.72 12.88
N SER A 6 -2.10 29.69 13.40
CA SER A 6 -2.23 31.11 13.04
C SER A 6 -1.11 31.42 12.06
N TYR A 7 -1.46 31.68 10.80
CA TYR A 7 -0.50 32.15 9.81
C TYR A 7 -0.24 33.64 10.06
N SER A 8 1.03 34.03 10.02
CA SER A 8 1.45 35.43 10.01
C SER A 8 1.43 35.95 8.57
N ASP A 9 0.83 37.12 8.35
CA ASP A 9 0.79 37.81 7.06
C ASP A 9 2.18 38.38 6.70
N GLY A 10 3.10 37.49 6.30
CA GLY A 10 4.39 37.85 5.72
C GLY A 10 4.27 38.09 4.21
N PRO A 11 5.20 38.84 3.59
CA PRO A 11 5.22 39.03 2.15
C PRO A 11 5.38 37.67 1.47
N ILE A 12 4.37 37.28 0.69
CA ILE A 12 4.44 36.10 -0.16
C ILE A 12 5.25 36.53 -1.39
N ASP A 13 6.44 35.95 -1.55
CA ASP A 13 7.32 36.16 -2.71
C ASP A 13 6.62 35.74 -4.03
N GLU A 14 7.25 35.94 -5.19
CA GLU A 14 6.66 35.63 -6.50
C GLU A 14 5.99 34.24 -6.57
N VAL A 15 4.66 34.23 -6.46
CA VAL A 15 3.85 33.01 -6.49
C VAL A 15 3.70 32.52 -7.93
N LYS A 16 4.25 31.33 -8.20
CA LYS A 16 4.01 30.63 -9.45
C LYS A 16 2.73 29.80 -9.34
N VAL A 17 1.70 30.17 -10.10
CA VAL A 17 0.46 29.38 -10.20
C VAL A 17 0.77 28.05 -10.88
N VAL A 18 0.66 26.96 -10.14
CA VAL A 18 0.78 25.59 -10.65
C VAL A 18 -0.62 25.09 -10.94
N ALA A 19 -0.86 24.57 -12.15
CA ALA A 19 -2.11 23.90 -12.47
C ALA A 19 -2.26 22.63 -11.63
N ASP A 20 -3.46 22.33 -11.16
CA ASP A 20 -3.73 21.08 -10.45
C ASP A 20 -3.45 19.90 -11.39
N PHE A 21 -2.38 19.17 -11.11
CA PHE A 21 -1.91 18.01 -11.88
C PHE A 21 -2.21 16.70 -11.17
N LEU A 22 -2.81 16.76 -9.98
CA LEU A 22 -3.10 15.56 -9.22
C LEU A 22 -4.30 14.87 -9.83
N PRO A 23 -4.17 13.60 -10.24
CA PRO A 23 -5.31 12.83 -10.68
C PRO A 23 -6.30 12.68 -9.51
N PRO A 24 -7.61 12.59 -9.78
CA PRO A 24 -8.61 12.43 -8.74
C PRO A 24 -8.29 11.21 -7.85
N PRO A 25 -8.67 11.22 -6.55
CA PRO A 25 -8.36 10.13 -5.62
C PRO A 25 -8.75 8.73 -6.10
N GLU A 26 -9.76 8.66 -6.97
CA GLU A 26 -10.27 7.45 -7.60
C GLU A 26 -9.27 6.84 -8.59
N GLU A 27 -8.51 7.67 -9.31
CA GLU A 27 -7.44 7.25 -10.22
C GLU A 27 -6.14 6.90 -9.47
N LEU A 28 -5.95 7.45 -8.27
CA LEU A 28 -4.85 7.07 -7.37
C LEU A 28 -5.11 5.72 -6.67
N ALA A 29 -6.38 5.33 -6.55
CA ALA A 29 -6.78 4.07 -5.92
C ALA A 29 -6.71 2.92 -6.92
N PHE A 30 -5.49 2.47 -7.26
CA PHE A 30 -5.27 1.23 -8.01
C PHE A 30 -5.95 0.06 -7.29
N ARG A 31 -7.12 -0.37 -7.79
CA ARG A 31 -7.83 -1.55 -7.33
C ARG A 31 -7.33 -2.74 -8.13
N GLU A 32 -6.37 -3.49 -7.57
CA GLU A 32 -5.96 -4.77 -8.14
C GLU A 32 -7.16 -5.73 -8.20
N GLU A 33 -7.50 -6.24 -9.39
CA GLU A 33 -8.52 -7.28 -9.55
C GLU A 33 -8.07 -8.54 -8.80
N THR A 34 -8.77 -8.88 -7.72
CA THR A 34 -8.41 -10.01 -6.86
C THR A 34 -9.42 -11.14 -7.01
N VAL A 35 -8.98 -12.31 -7.45
CA VAL A 35 -9.78 -13.55 -7.45
C VAL A 35 -9.60 -14.27 -6.11
N LYS A 36 -10.71 -14.60 -5.44
CA LYS A 36 -10.67 -15.39 -4.21
C LYS A 36 -10.57 -16.88 -4.54
N VAL A 37 -9.58 -17.54 -3.96
CA VAL A 37 -9.37 -18.99 -4.07
C VAL A 37 -9.22 -19.59 -2.68
N THR A 38 -9.74 -20.81 -2.50
CA THR A 38 -9.54 -21.59 -1.28
C THR A 38 -8.49 -22.65 -1.55
N ILE A 39 -7.36 -22.57 -0.87
CA ILE A 39 -6.26 -23.54 -0.98
C ILE A 39 -5.88 -24.05 0.41
N ALA A 40 -5.53 -25.33 0.51
CA ALA A 40 -4.97 -25.89 1.73
C ALA A 40 -3.47 -25.61 1.78
N LEU A 41 -2.99 -25.03 2.88
CA LEU A 41 -1.58 -24.79 3.14
C LEU A 41 -1.10 -25.66 4.30
N SER A 42 0.18 -26.02 4.29
CA SER A 42 0.77 -26.76 5.41
C SER A 42 0.79 -25.91 6.68
N LYS A 43 0.67 -26.56 7.85
CA LYS A 43 0.73 -25.88 9.16
C LYS A 43 2.04 -25.13 9.34
N THR A 44 3.16 -25.73 8.92
CA THR A 44 4.49 -25.14 9.02
C THR A 44 4.63 -23.88 8.16
N SER A 45 4.09 -23.88 6.93
CA SER A 45 4.08 -22.69 6.08
C SER A 45 3.28 -21.56 6.70
N VAL A 46 2.08 -21.83 7.21
CA VAL A 46 1.23 -20.80 7.83
C VAL A 46 1.92 -20.19 9.06
N GLU A 47 2.55 -21.02 9.89
CA GLU A 47 3.25 -20.55 11.09
C GLU A 47 4.44 -19.66 10.75
N PHE A 48 5.22 -20.03 9.74
CA PHE A 48 6.31 -19.19 9.22
C PHE A 48 5.82 -17.79 8.83
N PHE A 49 4.75 -17.70 8.02
CA PHE A 49 4.23 -16.40 7.60
C PHE A 49 3.63 -15.60 8.75
N LYS A 50 3.03 -16.23 9.77
CA LYS A 50 2.54 -15.53 10.96
C LYS A 50 3.68 -14.89 11.75
N GLN A 51 4.79 -15.59 11.91
CA GLN A 51 5.96 -15.08 12.63
C GLN A 51 6.60 -13.90 11.89
N GLU A 52 6.80 -14.02 10.57
CA GLU A 52 7.35 -12.92 9.77
C GLU A 52 6.40 -11.72 9.69
N ALA A 53 5.10 -11.97 9.56
CA ALA A 53 4.08 -10.92 9.58
C ALA A 53 4.09 -10.10 10.87
N ALA A 54 4.27 -10.75 12.02
CA ALA A 54 4.37 -10.09 13.32
C ALA A 54 5.61 -9.19 13.41
N LYS A 55 6.76 -9.64 12.88
CA LYS A 55 8.01 -8.84 12.85
C LYS A 55 7.88 -7.60 11.99
N HIS A 56 7.23 -7.73 10.83
CA HIS A 56 7.11 -6.66 9.85
C HIS A 56 5.83 -5.81 9.97
N GLN A 57 4.98 -6.08 10.97
CA GLN A 57 3.69 -5.42 11.18
C GLN A 57 2.79 -5.41 9.94
N VAL A 58 2.77 -6.55 9.22
CA VAL A 58 1.92 -6.76 8.04
C VAL A 58 1.00 -7.94 8.23
N SER A 59 -0.03 -8.07 7.40
CA SER A 59 -0.88 -9.27 7.37
C SER A 59 -0.14 -10.44 6.72
N TYR A 60 -0.18 -11.62 7.34
CA TYR A 60 0.42 -12.84 6.79
C TYR A 60 -0.20 -13.23 5.43
N GLN A 61 -1.49 -12.95 5.23
CA GLN A 61 -2.15 -13.15 3.94
C GLN A 61 -1.54 -12.28 2.83
N LYS A 62 -1.14 -11.05 3.16
CA LYS A 62 -0.46 -10.16 2.21
C LYS A 62 0.90 -10.71 1.79
N MET A 63 1.64 -11.30 2.74
CA MET A 63 2.93 -11.94 2.45
C MET A 63 2.76 -13.16 1.53
N ILE A 64 1.75 -14.00 1.80
CA ILE A 64 1.44 -15.15 0.95
C ILE A 64 1.09 -14.70 -0.47
N ARG A 65 0.23 -13.68 -0.62
CA ARG A 65 -0.13 -13.12 -1.93
C ARG A 65 1.09 -12.63 -2.68
N ARG A 66 1.94 -11.83 -2.05
CA ARG A 66 3.17 -11.31 -2.67
C ARG A 66 4.13 -12.41 -3.09
N LEU A 67 4.23 -13.50 -2.32
CA LEU A 67 5.06 -14.64 -2.72
C LEU A 67 4.52 -15.30 -4.00
N LEU A 68 3.20 -15.46 -4.12
CA LEU A 68 2.57 -16.01 -5.33
C LEU A 68 2.78 -15.09 -6.53
N ASP A 69 2.62 -13.77 -6.36
CA ASP A 69 2.87 -12.77 -7.41
C ASP A 69 4.33 -12.83 -7.87
N GLU A 70 5.29 -12.86 -6.94
CA GLU A 70 6.73 -12.96 -7.27
C GLU A 70 7.07 -14.25 -8.00
N TYR A 71 6.45 -15.36 -7.60
CA TYR A 71 6.65 -16.64 -8.28
C TYR A 71 6.12 -16.60 -9.72
N THR A 72 4.91 -16.09 -9.94
CA THR A 72 4.34 -16.01 -11.30
C THR A 72 5.13 -15.04 -12.18
N LEU A 73 5.57 -13.89 -11.65
CA LEU A 73 6.40 -12.93 -12.37
C LEU A 73 7.71 -13.55 -12.87
N ARG A 74 8.31 -14.46 -12.10
CA ARG A 74 9.56 -15.16 -12.49
C ARG A 74 9.34 -16.24 -13.56
N HIS A 75 8.15 -16.83 -13.60
CA HIS A 75 7.84 -17.98 -14.47
C HIS A 75 6.99 -17.62 -15.70
N THR A 76 6.44 -16.41 -15.78
CA THR A 76 5.65 -15.92 -16.93
C THR A 76 6.54 -15.23 -17.97
N ARG A 77 7.68 -15.83 -18.29
CA ARG A 77 8.61 -15.34 -19.33
C ARG A 77 8.34 -15.96 -20.68
#